data_AF-A0A0J1FZ70-F1
#
_entry.id   AF-A0A0J1FZ70-F1
#
_cell.length_a   1.000
_cell.length_b   1.000
_cell.length_c   1.000
_cell.angle_alpha   90.00
_cell.angle_beta   90.00
_cell.angle_gamma   90.00
#
_symmetry.space_group_name_H-M   'P 1'
#
loop_
_entity.id
_entity.type
_entity.pdbx_description
1 polymer ?
#
loop_
_entity_poly.entity_id
_entity_poly.type
_entity_poly.pdbx_seq_one_letter_code
_entity_poly.pdbx_strand_id
1 'polypeptide(L)'
;MSIGDGTAALSKALTVLEMVGAAPKGMTNADLLEHAGLPKTTLYRILATLIEHGLLRRDLAHRVYRLGFRYLELVRNSYLMPDLVVAAATELRALRDLTGETTYLAALDGSEVISLERCDGAHSQRSAAALGRSKPVYCTGQGKAILSRMPRDERDSLLRGVTLTALTPRTITDRGRLQVELRITAARGYAVDDEEIVLGVRCVAAPIVDNEGRVRGALSVAGPAYRMSLARLELLGPELAEAARRVGMQLQSGSRTAETEEVSAVSSSWAFHGAFPVWWAARGALYWADTLAPVLHAFDGASDRIVCHLDAPIAGMQLRPEGLLLAQAGRHLILAADETLTVHEGSSVWNDPDVTLLCTDAMGHTWGWMQRGNHGHLGFVNDAQRFESKWKFSETIDSMTWSADGACAYAAASASGTLYALRRGSSNVRRFASMPPGSGRLSGVALDARAGVWAALRDGWSLMRFTAEGVLDHIVSLPVAAPTGLAFVHDGSQRASLYITSDRNHQPIESLASAPLSGHLLRLQFDA
;
A
#
# COMPACT_ATOMS: atom_id res chain seq x y z
N MET A 1 -1.12 37.95 24.06
CA MET A 1 -0.23 37.16 23.18
C MET A 1 -0.23 37.86 21.82
N SER A 2 0.92 38.34 21.36
CA SER A 2 1.03 39.10 20.11
C SER A 2 0.60 38.23 18.91
N ILE A 3 -0.51 38.59 18.28
CA ILE A 3 -0.94 38.07 16.98
C ILE A 3 -0.18 38.91 15.94
N GLY A 4 1.06 38.54 15.62
CA GLY A 4 1.91 39.31 14.72
C GLY A 4 3.05 38.46 14.17
N ASP A 5 3.25 38.52 12.86
CA ASP A 5 4.28 37.85 12.04
C ASP A 5 4.21 36.32 11.89
N GLY A 6 4.02 35.55 12.96
CA GLY A 6 4.01 34.07 12.89
C GLY A 6 2.85 33.50 12.07
N THR A 7 1.64 34.04 12.29
CA THR A 7 0.42 33.68 11.54
C THR A 7 0.48 34.08 10.07
N ALA A 8 1.15 35.20 9.74
CA ALA A 8 1.30 35.66 8.37
C ALA A 8 2.24 34.74 7.56
N ALA A 9 3.34 34.28 8.17
CA ALA A 9 4.23 33.32 7.53
C ALA A 9 3.55 31.96 7.32
N LEU A 10 2.78 31.49 8.30
CA LEU A 10 2.01 30.24 8.20
C LEU A 10 0.94 30.33 7.10
N SER A 11 0.17 31.42 7.05
CA SER A 11 -0.85 31.62 6.01
C SER A 11 -0.25 31.58 4.61
N LYS A 12 0.90 32.24 4.39
CA LYS A 12 1.61 32.20 3.10
C LYS A 12 2.09 30.79 2.75
N ALA A 13 2.55 30.02 3.73
CA ALA A 13 2.94 28.62 3.52
C ALA A 13 1.74 27.75 3.13
N LEU A 14 0.59 27.93 3.78
CA LEU A 14 -0.66 27.24 3.42
C LEU A 14 -1.12 27.59 2.01
N THR A 15 -1.07 28.87 1.62
CA THR A 15 -1.39 29.29 0.24
C THR A 15 -0.52 28.59 -0.79
N VAL A 16 0.80 28.50 -0.56
CA VAL A 16 1.71 27.79 -1.47
C VAL A 16 1.36 26.29 -1.54
N LEU A 17 1.05 25.66 -0.41
CA LEU A 17 0.63 24.26 -0.36
C LEU A 17 -0.67 24.01 -1.12
N GLU A 18 -1.68 24.85 -0.94
CA GLU A 18 -2.97 24.77 -1.62
C GLU A 18 -2.79 24.91 -3.14
N MET A 19 -1.99 25.88 -3.59
CA MET A 19 -1.68 26.06 -5.01
C MET A 19 -1.02 24.83 -5.62
N VAL A 20 0.03 24.31 -4.98
CA VAL A 20 0.74 23.11 -5.47
C VAL A 20 -0.19 21.88 -5.42
N GLY A 21 -1.00 21.74 -4.37
CA GLY A 21 -1.95 20.64 -4.20
C GLY A 21 -3.09 20.65 -5.22
N ALA A 22 -3.51 21.82 -5.68
CA ALA A 22 -4.53 21.98 -6.72
C ALA A 22 -4.01 21.70 -8.14
N ALA A 23 -2.70 21.51 -8.33
CA ALA A 23 -2.05 21.29 -9.62
C ALA A 23 -1.52 19.85 -9.76
N PRO A 24 -2.28 18.89 -10.35
CA PRO A 24 -1.87 17.48 -10.44
C PRO A 24 -0.55 17.24 -11.20
N LYS A 25 -0.20 18.14 -12.11
CA LYS A 25 1.05 18.09 -12.88
C LYS A 25 2.24 18.73 -12.16
N GLY A 26 2.02 19.27 -10.95
CA GLY A 26 2.97 20.11 -10.24
C GLY A 26 3.02 21.54 -10.80
N MET A 27 3.69 22.43 -10.08
CA MET A 27 3.89 23.83 -10.48
C MET A 27 5.37 24.14 -10.65
N THR A 28 5.75 24.91 -11.67
CA THR A 28 7.13 25.38 -11.82
C THR A 28 7.42 26.54 -10.86
N ASN A 29 8.71 26.89 -10.71
CA ASN A 29 9.11 28.12 -10.01
C ASN A 29 8.47 29.38 -10.61
N ALA A 30 8.33 29.43 -11.93
CA ALA A 30 7.75 30.59 -12.62
C ALA A 30 6.27 30.72 -12.29
N ASP A 31 5.53 29.61 -12.37
CA ASP A 31 4.10 29.58 -12.04
C ASP A 31 3.85 30.04 -10.60
N LEU A 32 4.67 29.55 -9.65
CA LEU A 32 4.54 29.93 -8.24
C LEU A 32 4.88 31.40 -7.99
N LEU A 33 5.89 31.96 -8.67
CA LEU A 33 6.24 33.38 -8.55
C LEU A 33 5.14 34.29 -9.08
N GLU A 34 4.52 33.90 -10.18
CA GLU A 34 3.45 34.66 -10.81
C GLU A 34 2.15 34.61 -10.00
N HIS A 35 1.78 33.44 -9.47
CA HIS A 35 0.46 33.22 -8.89
C HIS A 35 0.39 33.34 -7.37
N ALA A 36 1.51 33.17 -6.64
CA ALA A 36 1.48 33.20 -5.17
C ALA A 36 1.34 34.62 -4.60
N GLY A 37 1.62 35.67 -5.39
CA GLY A 37 1.61 37.05 -4.92
C GLY A 37 2.65 37.34 -3.82
N LEU A 38 3.71 36.52 -3.73
CA LEU A 38 4.74 36.62 -2.70
C LEU A 38 6.05 37.17 -3.26
N PRO A 39 6.81 37.98 -2.50
CA PRO A 39 8.16 38.36 -2.89
C PRO A 39 9.04 37.11 -3.11
N LYS A 40 9.88 37.15 -4.14
CA LYS A 40 10.74 36.02 -4.58
C LYS A 40 11.52 35.36 -3.44
N THR A 41 12.14 36.16 -2.57
CA THR A 41 12.91 35.68 -1.41
C THR A 41 12.02 35.00 -0.36
N THR A 42 10.80 35.47 -0.19
CA THR A 42 9.82 34.88 0.75
C THR A 42 9.30 33.55 0.23
N LEU A 43 8.94 33.48 -1.06
CA LEU A 43 8.48 32.24 -1.69
C LEU A 43 9.55 31.14 -1.60
N TYR A 44 10.81 31.46 -1.92
CA TYR A 44 11.88 30.46 -1.85
C TYR A 44 12.16 29.96 -0.44
N ARG A 45 12.10 30.84 0.57
CA ARG A 45 12.24 30.41 1.96
C ARG A 45 11.10 29.48 2.37
N ILE A 46 9.86 29.80 1.99
CA ILE A 46 8.69 28.95 2.25
C ILE A 46 8.84 27.60 1.54
N LEU A 47 9.21 27.58 0.26
CA LEU A 47 9.41 26.34 -0.50
C LEU A 47 10.51 25.47 0.13
N ALA A 48 11.64 26.07 0.52
CA ALA A 48 12.72 25.36 1.19
C ALA A 48 12.25 24.74 2.51
N THR A 49 11.57 25.51 3.37
CA THR A 49 11.03 25.01 4.64
C THR A 49 9.98 23.91 4.44
N LEU A 50 9.08 24.04 3.47
CA LEU A 50 8.08 23.01 3.17
C LEU A 50 8.73 21.73 2.61
N ILE A 51 9.81 21.85 1.84
CA ILE A 51 10.59 20.69 1.34
C ILE A 51 11.36 20.02 2.47
N GLU A 52 12.04 20.80 3.31
CA GLU A 52 12.76 20.30 4.50
C GLU A 52 11.84 19.52 5.43
N HIS A 53 10.60 19.99 5.59
CA HIS A 53 9.58 19.30 6.36
C HIS A 53 8.83 18.21 5.59
N GLY A 54 9.23 17.86 4.36
CA GLY A 54 8.62 16.79 3.56
C GLY A 54 7.18 17.04 3.11
N LEU A 55 6.68 18.28 3.26
CA LEU A 55 5.34 18.71 2.83
C LEU A 55 5.31 19.08 1.35
N LEU A 56 6.44 19.50 0.78
CA LEU A 56 6.63 19.61 -0.66
C LEU A 56 7.80 18.75 -1.11
N ARG A 57 7.83 18.39 -2.38
CA ARG A 57 8.97 17.76 -3.03
C ARG A 57 9.23 18.41 -4.37
N ARG A 58 10.50 18.38 -4.78
CA ARG A 58 10.92 18.87 -6.08
C ARG A 58 11.09 17.70 -7.04
N ASP A 59 10.30 17.70 -8.10
CA ASP A 59 10.43 16.79 -9.22
C ASP A 59 11.54 17.32 -10.14
N LEU A 60 12.72 16.70 -10.06
CA LEU A 60 13.90 17.16 -10.81
C LEU A 60 13.78 16.91 -12.31
N ALA A 61 13.07 15.84 -12.71
CA ALA A 61 12.88 15.48 -14.12
C ALA A 61 12.02 16.52 -14.84
N HIS A 62 10.93 16.95 -14.21
CA HIS A 62 10.00 17.92 -14.79
C HIS A 62 10.19 19.36 -14.28
N ARG A 63 11.12 19.58 -13.35
CA ARG A 63 11.43 20.88 -12.72
C ARG A 63 10.21 21.56 -12.08
N VAL A 64 9.33 20.76 -11.48
CA VAL A 64 8.11 21.22 -10.80
C VAL A 64 8.15 20.88 -9.31
N TYR A 65 7.35 21.59 -8.52
CA TYR A 65 7.03 21.25 -7.13
C TYR A 65 5.74 20.44 -7.10
N ARG A 66 5.72 19.44 -6.23
CA ARG A 66 4.56 18.59 -5.94
C ARG A 66 4.39 18.50 -4.43
N LEU A 67 3.21 18.08 -3.97
CA LEU A 67 3.03 17.69 -2.58
C LEU A 67 4.02 16.57 -2.22
N GLY A 68 4.61 16.71 -1.03
CA GLY A 68 5.56 15.76 -0.47
C GLY A 68 4.86 14.56 0.17
N PHE A 69 5.61 13.50 0.43
CA PHE A 69 5.03 12.23 0.89
C PHE A 69 4.60 12.23 2.35
N ARG A 70 4.99 13.24 3.14
CA ARG A 70 4.60 13.36 4.56
C ARG A 70 3.09 13.42 4.77
N TYR A 71 2.33 13.88 3.78
CA TYR A 71 0.86 13.82 3.86
C TYR A 71 0.34 12.39 3.94
N LEU A 72 0.99 11.42 3.29
CA LEU A 72 0.61 10.02 3.40
C LEU A 72 0.85 9.51 4.83
N GLU A 73 1.95 9.92 5.47
CA GLU A 73 2.25 9.57 6.87
C GLU A 73 1.21 10.16 7.83
N LEU A 74 0.86 11.44 7.65
CA LEU A 74 -0.13 12.14 8.48
C LEU A 74 -1.54 11.55 8.34
N VAL A 75 -1.94 11.20 7.11
CA VAL A 75 -3.22 10.55 6.84
C VAL A 75 -3.24 9.13 7.40
N ARG A 76 -2.12 8.38 7.30
CA ARG A 76 -2.01 7.02 7.85
C ARG A 76 -2.09 6.99 9.38
N ASN A 77 -1.49 7.96 10.08
CA ASN A 77 -1.53 8.00 11.55
C ASN A 77 -2.87 8.45 12.14
N SER A 78 -3.75 9.05 11.32
CA SER A 78 -4.98 9.68 11.83
C SER A 78 -6.26 8.88 11.57
N TYR A 79 -6.31 7.95 10.61
CA TYR A 79 -7.59 7.32 10.25
C TYR A 79 -7.54 5.90 9.67
N LEU A 80 -8.59 5.14 10.00
CA LEU A 80 -9.09 3.90 9.36
C LEU A 80 -9.58 4.10 7.89
N MET A 81 -9.23 5.21 7.24
CA MET A 81 -9.70 5.58 5.90
C MET A 81 -8.97 4.92 4.71
N PRO A 82 -7.68 4.51 4.80
CA PRO A 82 -7.05 3.77 3.71
C PRO A 82 -7.82 2.49 3.34
N ASP A 83 -8.30 1.74 4.33
CA ASP A 83 -9.00 0.47 4.12
C ASP A 83 -10.35 0.67 3.41
N LEU A 84 -11.09 1.73 3.76
CA LEU A 84 -12.37 2.05 3.14
C LEU A 84 -12.22 2.43 1.66
N VAL A 85 -11.21 3.25 1.33
CA VAL A 85 -10.93 3.66 -0.05
C VAL A 85 -10.50 2.45 -0.89
N VAL A 86 -9.61 1.61 -0.34
CA VAL A 86 -9.13 0.39 -1.01
C VAL A 86 -10.28 -0.59 -1.25
N ALA A 87 -11.10 -0.87 -0.24
CA ALA A 87 -12.26 -1.77 -0.36
C ALA A 87 -13.29 -1.27 -1.37
N ALA A 88 -13.52 0.04 -1.44
CA ALA A 88 -14.49 0.65 -2.36
C ALA A 88 -14.00 0.75 -3.81
N ALA A 89 -12.68 0.73 -4.06
CA ALA A 89 -12.11 1.08 -5.37
C ALA A 89 -12.61 0.20 -6.53
N THR A 90 -12.84 -1.10 -6.28
CA THR A 90 -13.36 -2.03 -7.30
C THR A 90 -14.84 -1.77 -7.58
N GLU A 91 -15.64 -1.58 -6.52
CA GLU A 91 -17.09 -1.33 -6.64
C GLU A 91 -17.38 0.03 -7.31
N LEU A 92 -16.60 1.07 -6.99
CA LEU A 92 -16.73 2.38 -7.63
C LEU A 92 -16.54 2.30 -9.15
N ARG A 93 -15.56 1.51 -9.61
CA ARG A 93 -15.30 1.30 -11.04
C ARG A 93 -16.41 0.47 -11.69
N ALA A 94 -16.82 -0.61 -11.05
CA ALA A 94 -17.90 -1.46 -11.56
C ALA A 94 -19.22 -0.68 -11.72
N LEU A 95 -19.59 0.15 -10.74
CA LEU A 95 -20.76 1.02 -10.80
C LEU A 95 -20.63 2.11 -11.88
N ARG A 96 -19.43 2.68 -12.04
CA ARG A 96 -19.15 3.64 -13.12
C ARG A 96 -19.31 2.98 -14.49
N ASP A 97 -18.80 1.78 -14.67
CA ASP A 97 -18.88 1.04 -15.93
C ASP A 97 -20.32 0.59 -16.24
N LEU A 98 -21.06 0.19 -15.21
CA LEU A 98 -22.48 -0.18 -15.31
C LEU A 98 -23.37 1.00 -15.69
N THR A 99 -23.08 2.19 -15.14
CA THR A 99 -23.98 3.35 -15.26
C THR A 99 -23.53 4.38 -16.29
N GLY A 100 -22.24 4.44 -16.61
CA GLY A 100 -21.62 5.54 -17.37
C GLY A 100 -21.53 6.87 -16.60
N GLU A 101 -22.07 6.95 -15.38
CA GLU A 101 -22.11 8.16 -14.56
C GLU A 101 -20.97 8.18 -13.53
N THR A 102 -20.75 9.35 -12.91
CA THR A 102 -19.68 9.52 -11.92
C THR A 102 -20.06 8.84 -10.61
N THR A 103 -19.13 8.07 -10.04
CA THR A 103 -19.31 7.43 -8.72
C THR A 103 -18.42 8.08 -7.66
N TYR A 104 -18.90 8.07 -6.42
CA TYR A 104 -18.20 8.67 -5.29
C TYR A 104 -18.26 7.75 -4.07
N LEU A 105 -17.14 7.69 -3.35
CA LEU A 105 -17.09 7.26 -1.96
C LEU A 105 -17.06 8.49 -1.07
N ALA A 106 -17.83 8.46 0.01
CA ALA A 106 -17.80 9.51 1.00
C ALA A 106 -17.87 8.99 2.43
N ALA A 107 -17.35 9.77 3.36
CA ALA A 107 -17.44 9.55 4.79
C ALA A 107 -18.07 10.76 5.48
N LEU A 108 -18.51 10.54 6.71
CA LEU A 108 -19.03 11.58 7.58
C LEU A 108 -17.87 12.25 8.33
N ASP A 109 -17.86 13.58 8.35
CA ASP A 109 -16.99 14.38 9.22
C ASP A 109 -17.86 15.43 9.93
N GLY A 110 -18.05 15.26 11.24
CA GLY A 110 -18.99 16.04 12.03
C GLY A 110 -20.41 16.01 11.42
N SER A 111 -20.92 17.18 11.00
CA SER A 111 -22.23 17.33 10.36
C SER A 111 -22.18 17.40 8.83
N GLU A 112 -21.03 17.08 8.23
CA GLU A 112 -20.80 17.16 6.80
C GLU A 112 -20.35 15.84 6.20
N VAL A 113 -20.50 15.72 4.89
CA VAL A 113 -20.07 14.56 4.11
C VAL A 113 -18.89 14.98 3.25
N ILE A 114 -17.78 14.25 3.37
CA ILE A 114 -16.55 14.48 2.62
C ILE A 114 -16.39 13.37 1.57
N SER A 115 -16.21 13.76 0.31
CA SER A 115 -15.87 12.81 -0.76
C SER A 115 -14.41 12.38 -0.66
N LEU A 116 -14.20 11.08 -0.46
CA LEU A 116 -12.88 10.47 -0.29
C LEU A 116 -12.28 10.02 -1.61
N GLU A 117 -13.10 9.43 -2.48
CA GLU A 117 -12.67 8.86 -3.76
C GLU A 117 -13.74 9.11 -4.82
N ARG A 118 -13.33 9.18 -6.11
CA ARG A 118 -14.23 9.45 -7.23
C ARG A 118 -13.78 8.71 -8.48
N CYS A 119 -14.70 7.99 -9.12
CA CYS A 119 -14.49 7.47 -10.48
C CYS A 119 -15.27 8.31 -11.49
N ASP A 120 -14.55 9.01 -12.37
CA ASP A 120 -15.15 9.88 -13.39
C ASP A 120 -15.99 9.08 -14.41
N GLY A 121 -17.25 9.52 -14.59
CA GLY A 121 -18.16 8.96 -15.58
C GLY A 121 -17.66 9.15 -17.02
N ALA A 122 -18.18 8.34 -17.94
CA ALA A 122 -17.74 8.33 -19.35
C ALA A 122 -18.23 9.56 -20.14
N HIS A 123 -19.16 10.33 -19.61
CA HIS A 123 -19.78 11.46 -20.30
C HIS A 123 -18.98 12.77 -20.18
N SER A 124 -19.04 13.60 -21.23
CA SER A 124 -18.45 14.95 -21.24
C SER A 124 -19.15 15.88 -20.25
N GLN A 125 -20.49 15.86 -20.21
CA GLN A 125 -21.30 16.48 -19.17
C GLN A 125 -21.61 15.46 -18.07
N ARG A 126 -20.82 15.50 -16.99
CA ARG A 126 -20.91 14.60 -15.84
C ARG A 126 -20.92 15.37 -14.53
N SER A 127 -21.30 14.71 -13.44
CA SER A 127 -21.05 15.27 -12.11
C SER A 127 -19.55 15.36 -11.88
N ALA A 128 -19.08 16.53 -11.45
CA ALA A 128 -17.65 16.85 -11.28
C ALA A 128 -17.37 17.45 -9.89
N ALA A 129 -18.10 17.01 -8.86
CA ALA A 129 -17.83 17.43 -7.49
C ALA A 129 -16.35 17.16 -7.12
N ALA A 130 -15.72 18.14 -6.49
CA ALA A 130 -14.32 18.08 -6.05
C ALA A 130 -14.14 17.13 -4.86
N LEU A 131 -13.04 16.37 -4.85
CA LEU A 131 -12.63 15.56 -3.71
C LEU A 131 -12.24 16.44 -2.52
N GLY A 132 -12.44 15.96 -1.30
CA GLY A 132 -12.10 16.69 -0.07
C GLY A 132 -13.02 17.88 0.27
N ARG A 133 -14.02 18.21 -0.56
CA ARG A 133 -14.99 19.25 -0.25
C ARG A 133 -16.15 18.69 0.58
N SER A 134 -16.37 19.27 1.75
CA SER A 134 -17.48 18.94 2.61
C SER A 134 -18.83 19.46 2.08
N LYS A 135 -19.91 18.69 2.32
CA LYS A 135 -21.29 19.05 1.97
C LYS A 135 -22.24 18.77 3.13
N PRO A 136 -23.37 19.49 3.27
CA PRO A 136 -24.29 19.24 4.38
C PRO A 136 -24.89 17.84 4.32
N VAL A 137 -24.91 17.14 5.46
CA VAL A 137 -25.34 15.73 5.54
C VAL A 137 -26.82 15.52 5.23
N TYR A 138 -27.69 16.50 5.52
CA TYR A 138 -29.15 16.32 5.47
C TYR A 138 -29.75 16.34 4.06
N CYS A 139 -29.07 16.93 3.09
CA CYS A 139 -29.59 17.17 1.73
C CYS A 139 -28.76 16.50 0.63
N THR A 140 -27.82 15.63 1.01
CA THR A 140 -27.06 14.82 0.05
C THR A 140 -27.57 13.39 0.08
N GLY A 141 -27.52 12.69 -1.06
CA GLY A 141 -27.82 11.25 -1.10
C GLY A 141 -26.93 10.48 -0.14
N GLN A 142 -25.62 10.74 -0.17
CA GLN A 142 -24.62 10.11 0.69
C GLN A 142 -24.92 10.34 2.18
N GLY A 143 -25.22 11.58 2.57
CA GLY A 143 -25.51 11.90 3.97
C GLY A 143 -26.82 11.29 4.46
N LYS A 144 -27.89 11.31 3.64
CA LYS A 144 -29.14 10.62 3.98
C LYS A 144 -28.96 9.11 4.09
N ALA A 145 -28.13 8.51 3.23
CA ALA A 145 -27.77 7.09 3.33
C ALA A 145 -27.07 6.80 4.66
N ILE A 146 -26.05 7.59 5.03
CA ILE A 146 -25.31 7.45 6.30
C ILE A 146 -26.27 7.58 7.50
N LEU A 147 -27.04 8.68 7.55
CA LEU A 147 -27.99 8.96 8.64
C LEU A 147 -29.08 7.89 8.77
N SER A 148 -29.43 7.18 7.70
CA SER A 148 -30.46 6.14 7.75
C SER A 148 -30.04 4.89 8.53
N ARG A 149 -28.73 4.61 8.59
CA ARG A 149 -28.16 3.45 9.30
C ARG A 149 -27.41 3.82 10.58
N MET A 150 -27.18 5.11 10.82
CA MET A 150 -26.61 5.60 12.07
C MET A 150 -27.53 5.28 13.27
N PRO A 151 -26.98 4.87 14.43
CA PRO A 151 -27.73 4.71 15.66
C PRO A 151 -28.60 5.94 15.96
N ARG A 152 -29.84 5.70 16.39
CA ARG A 152 -30.85 6.77 16.54
C ARG A 152 -30.37 7.91 17.43
N ASP A 153 -29.75 7.59 18.57
CA ASP A 153 -29.32 8.60 19.54
C ASP A 153 -28.19 9.46 19.01
N GLU A 154 -27.23 8.85 18.30
CA GLU A 154 -26.13 9.54 17.63
C GLU A 154 -26.64 10.46 16.53
N ARG A 155 -27.52 9.95 15.67
CA ARG A 155 -28.16 10.69 14.58
C ARG A 155 -28.96 11.88 15.09
N ASP A 156 -29.81 11.64 16.09
CA ASP A 156 -30.66 12.68 16.65
C ASP A 156 -29.77 13.74 17.35
N SER A 157 -28.65 13.35 17.95
CA SER A 157 -27.65 14.27 18.50
C SER A 157 -26.96 15.13 17.43
N LEU A 158 -26.50 14.50 16.36
CA LEU A 158 -25.88 15.19 15.23
C LEU A 158 -26.86 16.21 14.63
N LEU A 159 -28.08 15.78 14.30
CA LEU A 159 -29.08 16.64 13.66
C LEU A 159 -29.57 17.77 14.55
N ARG A 160 -29.47 17.66 15.89
CA ARG A 160 -29.80 18.78 16.79
C ARG A 160 -28.97 20.01 16.48
N GLY A 161 -27.66 19.84 16.21
CA GLY A 161 -26.73 20.92 15.90
C GLY A 161 -26.79 21.45 14.46
N VAL A 162 -27.61 20.84 13.59
CA VAL A 162 -27.66 21.20 12.16
C VAL A 162 -28.86 22.09 11.85
N THR A 163 -28.57 23.20 11.16
CA THR A 163 -29.57 24.06 10.52
C THR A 163 -29.87 23.55 9.12
N LEU A 164 -31.14 23.22 8.85
CA LEU A 164 -31.58 22.69 7.55
C LEU A 164 -31.87 23.86 6.58
N THR A 165 -30.81 24.46 6.06
CA THR A 165 -30.89 25.57 5.10
C THR A 165 -31.42 25.12 3.73
N ALA A 166 -32.32 25.88 3.11
CA ALA A 166 -32.73 25.56 1.74
C ALA A 166 -31.59 25.91 0.76
N LEU A 167 -31.04 24.91 0.06
CA LEU A 167 -30.05 25.11 -1.01
C LEU A 167 -30.73 25.17 -2.39
N THR A 168 -31.85 24.48 -2.52
CA THR A 168 -32.77 24.50 -3.66
C THR A 168 -34.21 24.50 -3.14
N PRO A 169 -35.22 24.75 -3.99
CA PRO A 169 -36.63 24.60 -3.61
C PRO A 169 -37.03 23.16 -3.20
N ARG A 170 -36.21 22.15 -3.51
CA ARG A 170 -36.47 20.75 -3.17
C ARG A 170 -35.81 20.29 -1.88
N THR A 171 -34.85 21.06 -1.35
CA THR A 171 -34.15 20.73 -0.12
C THR A 171 -35.13 20.48 1.03
N ILE A 172 -34.96 19.36 1.73
CA ILE A 172 -35.76 19.06 2.92
C ILE A 172 -35.30 19.95 4.08
N THR A 173 -36.15 20.91 4.47
CA THR A 173 -35.89 21.83 5.58
C THR A 173 -36.69 21.52 6.85
N ASP A 174 -37.71 20.65 6.75
CA ASP A 174 -38.50 20.18 7.88
C ASP A 174 -37.88 18.91 8.49
N ARG A 175 -37.68 18.93 9.82
CA ARG A 175 -37.06 17.80 10.55
C ARG A 175 -37.94 16.55 10.54
N GLY A 176 -39.25 16.69 10.63
CA GLY A 176 -40.18 15.57 10.60
C GLY A 176 -40.14 14.84 9.25
N ARG A 177 -40.17 15.62 8.16
CA ARG A 177 -40.04 15.12 6.79
C ARG A 177 -38.68 14.47 6.54
N LEU A 178 -37.58 15.05 7.04
CA LEU A 178 -36.26 14.40 6.98
C LEU A 178 -36.29 13.05 7.68
N GLN A 179 -36.88 12.96 8.87
CA GLN A 179 -36.94 11.71 9.62
C GLN A 179 -37.81 10.64 8.93
N VAL A 180 -38.87 11.04 8.22
CA VAL A 180 -39.63 10.15 7.33
C VAL A 180 -38.75 9.64 6.19
N GLU A 181 -38.02 10.54 5.50
CA GLU A 181 -37.14 10.17 4.39
C GLU A 181 -36.03 9.20 4.83
N LEU A 182 -35.45 9.42 6.01
CA LEU A 182 -34.42 8.53 6.57
C LEU A 182 -34.98 7.14 6.90
N ARG A 183 -36.24 7.03 7.35
CA ARG A 183 -36.90 5.73 7.56
C ARG A 183 -37.15 5.00 6.24
N ILE A 184 -37.61 5.72 5.22
CA ILE A 184 -37.80 5.17 3.86
C ILE A 184 -36.46 4.67 3.32
N THR A 185 -35.42 5.49 3.45
CA THR A 185 -34.04 5.16 3.05
C THR A 185 -33.53 3.91 3.76
N ALA A 186 -33.73 3.81 5.08
CA ALA A 186 -33.32 2.63 5.85
C ALA A 186 -34.04 1.36 5.37
N ALA A 187 -35.35 1.45 5.09
CA ALA A 187 -36.17 0.33 4.64
C ALA A 187 -35.81 -0.16 3.23
N ARG A 188 -35.56 0.74 2.28
CA ARG A 188 -35.21 0.38 0.89
C ARG A 188 -33.71 0.12 0.67
N GLY A 189 -32.86 0.50 1.62
CA GLY A 189 -31.41 0.27 1.57
C GLY A 189 -30.60 1.31 0.80
N TYR A 190 -31.24 2.33 0.21
CA TYR A 190 -30.57 3.40 -0.53
C TYR A 190 -31.30 4.74 -0.35
N ALA A 191 -30.60 5.85 -0.56
CA ALA A 191 -31.09 7.22 -0.53
C ALA A 191 -31.13 7.82 -1.94
N VAL A 192 -32.01 8.79 -2.13
CA VAL A 192 -32.10 9.59 -3.36
C VAL A 192 -31.96 11.05 -2.98
N ASP A 193 -31.09 11.77 -3.68
CA ASP A 193 -31.07 13.23 -3.74
C ASP A 193 -31.70 13.65 -5.07
N ASP A 194 -32.92 14.19 -4.98
CA ASP A 194 -33.69 14.69 -6.11
C ASP A 194 -33.53 16.20 -6.24
N GLU A 195 -32.36 16.62 -6.72
CA GLU A 195 -32.02 18.04 -6.94
C GLU A 195 -32.09 18.87 -5.64
N GLU A 196 -31.79 18.26 -4.50
CA GLU A 196 -31.87 18.88 -3.17
C GLU A 196 -30.67 19.77 -2.86
N ILE A 197 -29.53 19.52 -3.52
CA ILE A 197 -28.32 20.34 -3.38
C ILE A 197 -28.09 21.26 -4.58
N VAL A 198 -28.29 20.75 -5.80
CA VAL A 198 -28.04 21.46 -7.06
C VAL A 198 -29.14 21.08 -8.05
N LEU A 199 -29.83 22.08 -8.58
CA LEU A 199 -30.83 21.87 -9.63
C LEU A 199 -30.18 21.25 -10.88
N GLY A 200 -30.88 20.31 -11.50
CA GLY A 200 -30.40 19.56 -12.66
C GLY A 200 -29.42 18.43 -12.35
N VAL A 201 -29.12 18.13 -11.08
CA VAL A 201 -28.27 17.00 -10.68
C VAL A 201 -29.05 16.08 -9.74
N ARG A 202 -28.97 14.76 -9.99
CA ARG A 202 -29.55 13.74 -9.12
C ARG A 202 -28.49 12.74 -8.69
N CYS A 203 -28.72 12.17 -7.52
CA CYS A 203 -27.83 11.19 -6.94
C CYS A 203 -28.63 10.06 -6.27
N VAL A 204 -28.12 8.84 -6.41
CA VAL A 204 -28.54 7.69 -5.60
C VAL A 204 -27.34 7.23 -4.78
N ALA A 205 -27.57 6.90 -3.52
CA ALA A 205 -26.52 6.57 -2.56
C ALA A 205 -26.91 5.37 -1.68
N ALA A 206 -25.95 4.59 -1.23
CA ALA A 206 -26.19 3.53 -0.26
C ALA A 206 -25.14 3.54 0.86
N PRO A 207 -25.54 3.25 2.11
CA PRO A 207 -24.62 3.26 3.23
C PRO A 207 -23.70 2.04 3.19
N ILE A 208 -22.42 2.27 3.51
CA ILE A 208 -21.46 1.21 3.75
C ILE A 208 -21.51 0.92 5.24
N VAL A 209 -21.96 -0.28 5.60
CA VAL A 209 -22.08 -0.74 6.97
C VAL A 209 -21.12 -1.90 7.16
N ASP A 210 -20.22 -1.81 8.14
CA ASP A 210 -19.27 -2.89 8.45
C ASP A 210 -19.95 -4.08 9.14
N ASN A 211 -19.20 -5.15 9.35
CA ASN A 211 -19.71 -6.39 9.94
C ASN A 211 -20.19 -6.23 11.39
N GLU A 212 -19.83 -5.14 12.07
CA GLU A 212 -20.30 -4.80 13.42
C GLU A 212 -21.52 -3.89 13.41
N GLY A 213 -22.06 -3.59 12.22
CA GLY A 213 -23.22 -2.74 12.07
C GLY A 213 -22.90 -1.24 12.14
N ARG A 214 -21.64 -0.82 12.11
CA ARG A 214 -21.25 0.60 12.11
C ARG A 214 -21.24 1.15 10.71
N VAL A 215 -21.74 2.37 10.55
CA VAL A 215 -21.72 3.08 9.26
C VAL A 215 -20.33 3.67 9.03
N ARG A 216 -19.65 3.23 7.97
CA ARG A 216 -18.29 3.66 7.61
C ARG A 216 -18.26 4.73 6.54
N GLY A 217 -19.36 4.87 5.79
CA GLY A 217 -19.49 5.86 4.73
C GLY A 217 -20.68 5.57 3.83
N ALA A 218 -20.62 6.07 2.60
CA ALA A 218 -21.59 5.75 1.56
C ALA A 218 -20.94 5.70 0.17
N LEU A 219 -21.46 4.80 -0.67
CA LEU A 219 -21.25 4.84 -2.12
C LEU A 219 -22.36 5.64 -2.76
N SER A 220 -22.06 6.30 -3.88
CA SER A 220 -23.07 7.00 -4.65
C SER A 220 -22.77 7.09 -6.13
N VAL A 221 -23.82 7.22 -6.92
CA VAL A 221 -23.80 7.51 -8.36
C VAL A 221 -24.48 8.85 -8.57
N ALA A 222 -23.86 9.77 -9.29
CA ALA A 222 -24.42 11.09 -9.56
C ALA A 222 -24.25 11.52 -11.01
N GLY A 223 -25.28 12.18 -11.54
CA GLY A 223 -25.30 12.66 -12.92
C GLY A 223 -26.43 13.65 -13.16
N PRO A 224 -26.53 14.19 -14.39
CA PRO A 224 -27.59 15.12 -14.78
C PRO A 224 -28.98 14.49 -14.62
N ALA A 225 -29.92 15.25 -14.07
CA ALA A 225 -31.26 14.78 -13.71
C ALA A 225 -32.04 14.18 -14.89
N TYR A 226 -31.77 14.63 -16.12
CA TYR A 226 -32.39 14.10 -17.34
C TYR A 226 -31.91 12.69 -17.73
N ARG A 227 -30.68 12.29 -17.34
CA ARG A 227 -30.19 10.90 -17.51
C ARG A 227 -30.42 10.05 -16.27
N MET A 228 -30.46 10.68 -15.11
CA MET A 228 -30.72 10.08 -13.81
C MET A 228 -32.21 10.25 -13.46
N SER A 229 -33.11 9.74 -14.30
CA SER A 229 -34.56 9.79 -14.04
C SER A 229 -34.93 9.00 -12.78
N LEU A 230 -36.03 9.35 -12.11
CA LEU A 230 -36.46 8.65 -10.89
C LEU A 230 -36.61 7.12 -11.10
N ALA A 231 -37.19 6.70 -12.24
CA ALA A 231 -37.28 5.29 -12.60
C ALA A 231 -35.90 4.62 -12.74
N ARG A 232 -34.89 5.34 -13.27
CA ARG A 232 -33.52 4.83 -13.31
C ARG A 232 -32.92 4.73 -11.91
N LEU A 233 -33.17 5.70 -11.03
CA LEU A 233 -32.68 5.65 -9.65
C LEU A 233 -33.29 4.48 -8.88
N GLU A 234 -34.56 4.14 -9.12
CA GLU A 234 -35.21 2.96 -8.54
C GLU A 234 -34.56 1.64 -8.98
N LEU A 235 -34.07 1.55 -10.21
CA LEU A 235 -33.31 0.40 -10.70
C LEU A 235 -31.88 0.36 -10.15
N LEU A 236 -31.21 1.52 -10.03
CA LEU A 236 -29.83 1.61 -9.58
C LEU A 236 -29.67 1.48 -8.06
N GLY A 237 -30.68 1.86 -7.29
CA GLY A 237 -30.65 1.83 -5.83
C GLY A 237 -30.28 0.47 -5.24
N PRO A 238 -30.96 -0.63 -5.63
CA PRO A 238 -30.63 -1.98 -5.17
C PRO A 238 -29.21 -2.43 -5.53
N GLU A 239 -28.77 -2.19 -6.77
CA GLU A 239 -27.41 -2.52 -7.22
C GLU A 239 -26.34 -1.79 -6.39
N LEU A 240 -26.60 -0.51 -6.10
CA LEU A 240 -25.72 0.30 -5.28
C LEU A 240 -25.70 -0.15 -3.82
N ALA A 241 -26.86 -0.56 -3.27
CA ALA A 241 -26.96 -1.11 -1.92
C ALA A 241 -26.16 -2.42 -1.79
N GLU A 242 -26.24 -3.28 -2.80
CA GLU A 242 -25.49 -4.54 -2.82
C GLU A 242 -23.98 -4.31 -2.99
N ALA A 243 -23.58 -3.35 -3.82
CA ALA A 243 -22.19 -2.91 -3.91
C ALA A 243 -21.67 -2.36 -2.57
N ALA A 244 -22.43 -1.49 -1.91
CA ALA A 244 -22.07 -0.95 -0.60
C ALA A 244 -21.99 -2.04 0.48
N ARG A 245 -22.85 -3.07 0.40
CA ARG A 245 -22.79 -4.25 1.26
C ARG A 245 -21.51 -5.07 1.04
N ARG A 246 -21.09 -5.26 -0.22
CA ARG A 246 -19.81 -5.93 -0.54
C ARG A 246 -18.61 -5.16 -0.01
N VAL A 247 -18.61 -3.84 -0.09
CA VAL A 247 -17.58 -3.01 0.55
C VAL A 247 -17.64 -3.20 2.07
N GLY A 248 -18.82 -3.10 2.67
CA GLY A 248 -19.02 -3.28 4.11
C GLY A 248 -18.48 -4.60 4.66
N MET A 249 -18.71 -5.71 3.94
CA MET A 249 -18.20 -7.03 4.32
C MET A 249 -16.67 -7.13 4.29
N GLN A 250 -16.00 -6.35 3.44
CA GLN A 250 -14.53 -6.28 3.39
C GLN A 250 -13.97 -5.49 4.58
N LEU A 251 -14.79 -4.68 5.25
CA LEU A 251 -14.40 -3.91 6.42
C LEU A 251 -14.58 -4.77 7.67
N GLN A 252 -13.47 -5.28 8.21
CA GLN A 252 -13.45 -6.01 9.47
C GLN A 252 -13.44 -5.04 10.68
N SER A 253 -13.87 -5.57 11.83
CA SER A 253 -13.96 -4.89 13.12
C SER A 253 -12.75 -4.08 13.52
N GLY A 254 -12.98 -2.77 13.65
CA GLY A 254 -12.13 -1.87 14.43
C GLY A 254 -11.98 -2.33 15.87
N SER A 255 -10.79 -2.06 16.42
CA SER A 255 -10.22 -2.62 17.65
C SER A 255 -9.67 -4.05 17.54
N ARG A 256 -8.77 -4.27 16.58
CA ARG A 256 -7.43 -4.43 17.12
C ARG A 256 -7.13 -3.07 17.73
N THR A 257 -6.96 -2.99 19.05
CA THR A 257 -5.93 -2.08 19.55
C THR A 257 -4.79 -2.14 18.52
N ALA A 258 -3.99 -1.10 18.39
CA ALA A 258 -2.60 -1.46 18.27
C ALA A 258 -2.25 -2.32 19.53
N GLU A 259 -2.67 -3.60 19.62
CA GLU A 259 -1.71 -4.68 19.70
C GLU A 259 -0.91 -4.44 18.44
N THR A 260 0.06 -3.55 18.61
CA THR A 260 0.96 -3.10 17.59
C THR A 260 1.40 -4.40 16.97
N GLU A 261 1.08 -4.63 15.69
CA GLU A 261 1.86 -5.51 14.86
C GLU A 261 3.26 -4.87 14.89
N GLU A 262 3.98 -5.15 15.98
CA GLU A 262 5.06 -4.31 16.45
C GLU A 262 6.25 -4.71 15.61
N VAL A 263 6.45 -3.93 14.55
CA VAL A 263 7.66 -4.02 13.75
C VAL A 263 8.79 -3.47 14.60
N SER A 264 9.42 -4.38 15.36
CA SER A 264 10.54 -4.09 16.24
C SER A 264 11.86 -4.40 15.55
N ALA A 265 12.88 -3.57 15.77
CA ALA A 265 14.24 -3.95 15.43
C ALA A 265 14.74 -5.02 16.41
N VAL A 266 15.28 -6.10 15.87
CA VAL A 266 15.82 -7.23 16.67
C VAL A 266 17.34 -7.34 16.57
N SER A 267 17.98 -6.67 15.62
CA SER A 267 19.45 -6.58 15.55
C SER A 267 19.96 -5.38 16.35
N SER A 268 21.05 -5.60 17.09
CA SER A 268 21.79 -4.56 17.81
C SER A 268 22.56 -3.64 16.87
N SER A 269 22.99 -4.16 15.71
CA SER A 269 23.72 -3.41 14.68
C SER A 269 22.89 -3.25 13.40
N TRP A 270 23.14 -2.17 12.67
CA TRP A 270 22.56 -1.94 11.35
C TRP A 270 23.51 -2.42 10.25
N ALA A 271 22.94 -2.90 9.15
CA ALA A 271 23.62 -3.19 7.89
C ALA A 271 23.48 -1.99 6.93
N PHE A 272 24.50 -1.73 6.12
CA PHE A 272 24.42 -0.76 5.02
C PHE A 272 23.38 -1.21 3.99
N HIS A 273 23.42 -2.49 3.62
CA HIS A 273 22.41 -3.12 2.79
C HIS A 273 22.13 -4.53 3.30
N GLY A 274 21.13 -4.66 4.18
CA GLY A 274 20.67 -5.98 4.63
C GLY A 274 20.00 -6.72 3.48
N ALA A 275 20.30 -7.99 3.25
CA ALA A 275 19.69 -8.80 2.21
C ALA A 275 19.66 -10.30 2.55
N PHE A 276 18.90 -11.03 1.72
CA PHE A 276 18.83 -12.49 1.70
C PHE A 276 18.48 -13.14 3.05
N PRO A 277 17.50 -12.67 3.82
CA PRO A 277 17.17 -13.31 5.08
C PRO A 277 16.73 -14.76 4.84
N VAL A 278 17.30 -15.70 5.59
CA VAL A 278 17.00 -17.13 5.47
C VAL A 278 16.95 -17.79 6.83
N TRP A 279 15.91 -18.59 7.05
CA TRP A 279 15.78 -19.39 8.27
C TRP A 279 16.49 -20.72 8.13
N TRP A 280 17.43 -21.01 9.02
CA TRP A 280 18.09 -22.31 9.10
C TRP A 280 17.54 -23.12 10.27
N ALA A 281 16.49 -23.89 10.01
CA ALA A 281 15.77 -24.65 11.04
C ALA A 281 16.68 -25.59 11.85
N ALA A 282 17.65 -26.25 11.22
CA ALA A 282 18.59 -27.14 11.91
C ALA A 282 19.45 -26.42 12.97
N ARG A 283 19.55 -25.09 12.89
CA ARG A 283 20.30 -24.25 13.84
C ARG A 283 19.41 -23.39 14.72
N GLY A 284 18.10 -23.35 14.46
CA GLY A 284 17.18 -22.46 15.15
C GLY A 284 17.57 -20.98 15.02
N ALA A 285 18.16 -20.58 13.89
CA ALA A 285 18.64 -19.21 13.69
C ALA A 285 18.32 -18.67 12.29
N LEU A 286 18.04 -17.36 12.23
CA LEU A 286 17.90 -16.60 11.00
C LEU A 286 19.27 -16.04 10.59
N TYR A 287 19.64 -16.18 9.33
CA TYR A 287 20.85 -15.61 8.75
C TYR A 287 20.51 -14.52 7.74
N TRP A 288 21.30 -13.45 7.68
CA TRP A 288 21.20 -12.42 6.64
C TRP A 288 22.57 -11.79 6.36
N ALA A 289 22.72 -11.19 5.18
CA ALA A 289 23.95 -10.55 4.76
C ALA A 289 23.83 -9.02 4.86
N ASP A 290 24.89 -8.34 5.31
CA ASP A 290 25.17 -6.99 4.82
C ASP A 290 26.00 -7.13 3.54
N THR A 291 25.44 -6.74 2.40
CA THR A 291 26.10 -6.97 1.10
C THR A 291 27.15 -5.91 0.77
N LEU A 292 27.08 -4.73 1.40
CA LEU A 292 28.00 -3.61 1.12
C LEU A 292 29.14 -3.54 2.14
N ALA A 293 28.87 -3.83 3.41
CA ALA A 293 29.91 -4.21 4.37
C ALA A 293 29.84 -5.73 4.53
N PRO A 294 30.55 -6.50 3.69
CA PRO A 294 30.32 -7.93 3.48
C PRO A 294 30.46 -8.76 4.76
N VAL A 295 29.35 -8.92 5.46
CA VAL A 295 29.26 -9.56 6.77
C VAL A 295 28.05 -10.48 6.78
N LEU A 296 28.25 -11.69 7.30
CA LEU A 296 27.16 -12.61 7.58
C LEU A 296 26.74 -12.48 9.03
N HIS A 297 25.45 -12.23 9.25
CA HIS A 297 24.85 -12.15 10.57
C HIS A 297 23.99 -13.38 10.85
N ALA A 298 23.80 -13.69 12.13
CA ALA A 298 22.84 -14.67 12.61
C ALA A 298 22.05 -14.12 13.80
N PHE A 299 20.78 -14.48 13.91
CA PHE A 299 19.87 -14.15 15.01
C PHE A 299 19.17 -15.42 15.49
N ASP A 300 19.35 -15.76 16.76
CA ASP A 300 18.86 -17.01 17.38
C ASP A 300 17.48 -16.88 18.04
N GLY A 301 16.83 -15.73 17.89
CA GLY A 301 15.56 -15.40 18.57
C GLY A 301 15.74 -14.45 19.76
N ALA A 302 16.93 -14.38 20.34
CA ALA A 302 17.25 -13.55 21.50
C ALA A 302 18.33 -12.50 21.20
N SER A 303 19.37 -12.86 20.45
CA SER A 303 20.50 -11.97 20.16
C SER A 303 21.02 -12.14 18.74
N ASP A 304 21.51 -11.05 18.16
CA ASP A 304 22.27 -11.09 16.90
C ASP A 304 23.76 -11.19 17.16
N ARG A 305 24.46 -11.85 16.22
CA ARG A 305 25.92 -11.90 16.18
C ARG A 305 26.43 -11.88 14.75
N ILE A 306 27.68 -11.51 14.61
CA ILE A 306 28.44 -11.68 13.36
C ILE A 306 28.97 -13.12 13.32
N VAL A 307 28.66 -13.81 12.22
CA VAL A 307 29.14 -15.18 11.94
C VAL A 307 30.52 -15.11 11.31
N CYS A 308 30.67 -14.29 10.27
CA CYS A 308 31.95 -14.06 9.61
C CYS A 308 31.99 -12.70 8.90
N HIS A 309 33.21 -12.18 8.76
CA HIS A 309 33.52 -11.08 7.84
C HIS A 309 34.08 -11.67 6.56
N LEU A 310 33.66 -11.13 5.43
CA LEU A 310 34.18 -11.49 4.11
C LEU A 310 34.90 -10.28 3.49
N ASP A 311 35.74 -10.55 2.50
CA ASP A 311 36.59 -9.59 1.79
C ASP A 311 35.99 -9.11 0.46
N ALA A 312 34.79 -9.55 0.10
CA ALA A 312 34.08 -9.14 -1.12
C ALA A 312 32.56 -9.07 -0.92
N PRO A 313 31.82 -8.23 -1.69
CA PRO A 313 30.36 -8.16 -1.61
C PRO A 313 29.67 -9.50 -1.79
N ILE A 314 28.62 -9.74 -0.99
CA ILE A 314 27.77 -10.94 -1.11
C ILE A 314 26.73 -10.67 -2.20
N ALA A 315 26.81 -11.43 -3.29
CA ALA A 315 25.93 -11.28 -4.45
C ALA A 315 24.66 -12.16 -4.36
N GLY A 316 24.68 -13.19 -3.52
CA GLY A 316 23.56 -14.07 -3.29
C GLY A 316 23.82 -14.95 -2.08
N MET A 317 22.75 -15.37 -1.41
CA MET A 317 22.84 -16.28 -0.29
C MET A 317 21.66 -17.24 -0.30
N GLN A 318 21.92 -18.53 -0.08
CA GLN A 318 20.88 -19.53 -0.18
C GLN A 318 21.15 -20.77 0.69
N LEU A 319 20.13 -21.24 1.42
CA LEU A 319 20.24 -22.48 2.18
C LEU A 319 20.13 -23.71 1.27
N ARG A 320 21.08 -24.65 1.41
CA ARG A 320 21.16 -25.91 0.66
C ARG A 320 21.34 -27.09 1.62
N PRO A 321 21.14 -28.35 1.17
CA PRO A 321 21.32 -29.52 2.03
C PRO A 321 22.70 -29.62 2.71
N GLU A 322 23.76 -29.19 2.03
CA GLU A 322 25.13 -29.19 2.57
C GLU A 322 25.47 -28.00 3.48
N GLY A 323 24.63 -26.96 3.53
CA GLY A 323 24.88 -25.75 4.30
C GLY A 323 24.38 -24.48 3.63
N LEU A 324 24.78 -23.34 4.18
CA LEU A 324 24.44 -22.02 3.67
C LEU A 324 25.44 -21.59 2.59
N LEU A 325 24.98 -21.49 1.35
CA LEU A 325 25.76 -21.01 0.20
C LEU A 325 25.83 -19.47 0.22
N LEU A 326 27.02 -18.93 0.03
CA LEU A 326 27.29 -17.51 -0.16
C LEU A 326 28.00 -17.33 -1.50
N ALA A 327 27.42 -16.55 -2.41
CA ALA A 327 28.00 -16.25 -3.71
C ALA A 327 28.74 -14.89 -3.67
N GLN A 328 29.96 -14.86 -4.21
CA GLN A 328 30.76 -13.66 -4.42
C GLN A 328 31.31 -13.65 -5.85
N ALA A 329 31.83 -12.52 -6.31
CA ALA A 329 32.46 -12.45 -7.62
C ALA A 329 33.64 -13.43 -7.71
N GLY A 330 33.54 -14.44 -8.59
CA GLY A 330 34.62 -15.40 -8.87
C GLY A 330 34.80 -16.55 -7.87
N ARG A 331 34.04 -16.60 -6.78
CA ARG A 331 34.10 -17.70 -5.79
C ARG A 331 32.78 -17.83 -5.01
N HIS A 332 32.57 -18.98 -4.40
CA HIS A 332 31.47 -19.20 -3.47
C HIS A 332 31.97 -19.84 -2.19
N LEU A 333 31.22 -19.68 -1.12
CA LEU A 333 31.51 -20.25 0.18
C LEU A 333 30.32 -21.10 0.64
N ILE A 334 30.61 -22.15 1.40
CA ILE A 334 29.59 -22.97 2.05
C ILE A 334 29.87 -22.93 3.54
N LEU A 335 28.91 -22.40 4.30
CA LEU A 335 28.92 -22.48 5.76
C LEU A 335 28.19 -23.76 6.17
N ALA A 336 28.93 -24.72 6.71
CA ALA A 336 28.37 -25.97 7.19
C ALA A 336 27.66 -25.83 8.55
N ALA A 337 26.94 -26.87 8.97
CA ALA A 337 26.15 -26.88 10.21
C ALA A 337 26.98 -26.78 11.49
N ASP A 338 28.30 -26.95 11.41
CA ASP A 338 29.26 -26.74 12.51
C ASP A 338 29.95 -25.36 12.46
N GLU A 339 29.48 -24.46 11.59
CA GLU A 339 30.09 -23.14 11.29
C GLU A 339 31.45 -23.19 10.62
N THR A 340 31.88 -24.36 10.13
CA THR A 340 33.04 -24.40 9.24
C THR A 340 32.69 -23.73 7.91
N LEU A 341 33.53 -22.77 7.51
CA LEU A 341 33.37 -22.04 6.26
C LEU A 341 34.36 -22.60 5.24
N THR A 342 33.86 -23.25 4.19
CA THR A 342 34.68 -23.74 3.08
C THR A 342 34.62 -22.78 1.91
N VAL A 343 35.77 -22.40 1.37
CA VAL A 343 35.89 -21.52 0.20
C VAL A 343 36.14 -22.36 -1.04
N HIS A 344 35.34 -22.11 -2.07
CA HIS A 344 35.43 -22.79 -3.35
C HIS A 344 35.74 -21.78 -4.46
N GLU A 345 36.99 -21.77 -4.89
CA GLU A 345 37.48 -20.92 -5.97
C GLU A 345 37.35 -21.62 -7.34
N GLY A 346 37.24 -20.84 -8.42
CA GLY A 346 37.26 -21.34 -9.79
C GLY A 346 35.90 -21.28 -10.49
N SER A 347 35.74 -22.06 -11.57
CA SER A 347 34.52 -22.04 -12.38
C SER A 347 33.40 -22.85 -11.71
N SER A 348 32.35 -22.16 -11.31
CA SER A 348 31.09 -22.73 -10.84
C SER A 348 29.95 -21.83 -11.27
N VAL A 349 28.75 -22.40 -11.45
CA VAL A 349 27.53 -21.62 -11.75
C VAL A 349 27.18 -20.61 -10.66
N TRP A 350 27.62 -20.84 -9.41
CA TRP A 350 27.45 -19.87 -8.31
C TRP A 350 28.36 -18.65 -8.43
N ASN A 351 29.40 -18.77 -9.25
CA ASN A 351 30.40 -17.73 -9.47
C ASN A 351 30.13 -17.00 -10.81
N ASP A 352 29.12 -17.45 -11.57
CA ASP A 352 28.70 -16.86 -12.82
C ASP A 352 27.99 -15.52 -12.54
N PRO A 353 28.55 -14.37 -12.96
CA PRO A 353 27.95 -13.06 -12.71
C PRO A 353 26.58 -12.89 -13.38
N ASP A 354 26.27 -13.72 -14.39
CA ASP A 354 24.98 -13.68 -15.07
C ASP A 354 23.89 -14.44 -14.28
N VAL A 355 24.23 -15.14 -13.18
CA VAL A 355 23.29 -15.86 -12.32
C VAL A 355 23.05 -15.08 -11.02
N THR A 356 21.82 -14.60 -10.83
CA THR A 356 21.35 -14.07 -9.56
C THR A 356 20.59 -15.15 -8.79
N LEU A 357 20.99 -15.44 -7.56
CA LEU A 357 20.31 -16.41 -6.69
C LEU A 357 19.01 -15.82 -6.13
N LEU A 358 17.94 -16.61 -6.12
CA LEU A 358 16.62 -16.14 -5.68
C LEU A 358 16.04 -16.93 -4.50
N CYS A 359 16.02 -18.27 -4.57
CA CYS A 359 15.51 -19.13 -3.48
C CYS A 359 15.93 -20.60 -3.64
N THR A 360 15.56 -21.43 -2.66
CA THR A 360 15.64 -22.90 -2.72
C THR A 360 14.23 -23.46 -2.65
N ASP A 361 13.95 -24.49 -3.45
CA ASP A 361 12.65 -25.18 -3.37
C ASP A 361 12.61 -26.25 -2.27
N ALA A 362 11.44 -26.82 -2.03
CA ALA A 362 11.26 -27.89 -1.03
C ALA A 362 12.08 -29.17 -1.32
N MET A 363 12.64 -29.32 -2.53
CA MET A 363 13.49 -30.45 -2.92
C MET A 363 14.98 -30.14 -2.76
N GLY A 364 15.36 -28.93 -2.34
CA GLY A 364 16.74 -28.51 -2.17
C GLY A 364 17.40 -27.99 -3.44
N HIS A 365 16.67 -27.80 -4.55
CA HIS A 365 17.22 -27.18 -5.75
C HIS A 365 17.34 -25.68 -5.57
N THR A 366 18.50 -25.13 -5.94
CA THR A 366 18.72 -23.68 -5.97
C THR A 366 18.15 -23.10 -7.25
N TRP A 367 17.25 -22.14 -7.11
CA TRP A 367 16.66 -21.39 -8.19
C TRP A 367 17.32 -20.02 -8.34
N GLY A 368 17.46 -19.60 -9.60
CA GLY A 368 18.09 -18.35 -9.95
C GLY A 368 17.53 -17.73 -11.21
N TRP A 369 17.93 -16.49 -11.42
CA TRP A 369 17.64 -15.67 -12.56
C TRP A 369 18.88 -15.54 -13.45
N MET A 370 18.70 -15.59 -14.77
CA MET A 370 19.76 -15.33 -15.73
C MET A 370 19.23 -14.53 -16.93
N GLN A 371 19.94 -13.46 -17.31
CA GLN A 371 19.63 -12.71 -18.53
C GLN A 371 20.31 -13.38 -19.74
N ARG A 372 19.56 -13.69 -20.81
CA ARG A 372 20.12 -14.18 -22.08
C ARG A 372 19.52 -13.42 -23.27
N GLY A 373 20.33 -12.56 -23.88
CA GLY A 373 19.88 -11.68 -24.96
C GLY A 373 18.76 -10.74 -24.46
N ASN A 374 17.65 -10.66 -25.21
CA ASN A 374 16.53 -9.78 -24.89
C ASN A 374 15.53 -10.36 -23.87
N HIS A 375 15.80 -11.54 -23.34
CA HIS A 375 14.89 -12.22 -22.44
C HIS A 375 15.59 -12.69 -21.19
N GLY A 376 14.84 -12.67 -20.11
CA GLY A 376 15.28 -13.20 -18.85
C GLY A 376 14.73 -14.60 -18.62
N HIS A 377 15.51 -15.40 -17.91
CA HIS A 377 15.26 -16.82 -17.69
C HIS A 377 15.26 -17.09 -16.20
N LEU A 378 14.15 -17.65 -15.72
CA LEU A 378 14.04 -18.20 -14.39
C LEU A 378 14.23 -19.73 -14.48
N GLY A 379 15.10 -20.27 -13.66
CA GLY A 379 15.52 -21.66 -13.74
C GLY A 379 16.16 -22.14 -12.45
N PHE A 380 16.63 -23.38 -12.46
CA PHE A 380 17.38 -23.96 -11.35
C PHE A 380 18.73 -24.50 -11.81
N VAL A 381 19.62 -24.65 -10.85
CA VAL A 381 20.91 -25.31 -11.06
C VAL A 381 20.75 -26.80 -10.81
N ASN A 382 21.04 -27.61 -11.81
CA ASN A 382 20.97 -29.06 -11.71
C ASN A 382 22.23 -29.67 -11.06
N ASP A 383 22.20 -30.97 -10.81
CA ASP A 383 23.31 -31.72 -10.19
C ASP A 383 24.63 -31.62 -10.95
N ALA A 384 24.57 -31.36 -12.26
CA ALA A 384 25.73 -31.15 -13.12
C ALA A 384 26.27 -29.70 -13.06
N GLN A 385 25.82 -28.88 -12.10
CA GLN A 385 26.20 -27.48 -11.92
C GLN A 385 25.90 -26.62 -13.17
N ARG A 386 24.78 -26.89 -13.85
CA ARG A 386 24.33 -26.12 -15.03
C ARG A 386 22.99 -25.46 -14.76
N PHE A 387 22.85 -24.23 -15.22
CA PHE A 387 21.60 -23.49 -15.18
C PHE A 387 20.61 -24.03 -16.22
N GLU A 388 19.47 -24.54 -15.76
CA GLU A 388 18.37 -25.04 -16.59
C GLU A 388 17.17 -24.09 -16.53
N SER A 389 16.90 -23.40 -17.64
CA SER A 389 15.77 -22.48 -17.74
C SER A 389 14.43 -23.22 -17.76
N LYS A 390 13.47 -22.74 -16.96
CA LYS A 390 12.09 -23.25 -16.92
C LYS A 390 11.05 -22.24 -17.38
N TRP A 391 11.21 -20.97 -17.00
CA TRP A 391 10.33 -19.90 -17.42
C TRP A 391 11.11 -18.77 -18.08
N LYS A 392 10.44 -18.10 -19.01
CA LYS A 392 10.98 -17.00 -19.79
C LYS A 392 10.15 -15.76 -19.52
N PHE A 393 10.81 -14.63 -19.29
CA PHE A 393 10.19 -13.36 -18.97
C PHE A 393 10.73 -12.24 -19.88
N SER A 394 9.92 -11.20 -20.04
CA SER A 394 10.29 -9.95 -20.73
C SER A 394 10.83 -8.87 -19.79
N GLU A 395 10.88 -9.16 -18.49
CA GLU A 395 11.35 -8.27 -17.44
C GLU A 395 12.10 -9.07 -16.38
N THR A 396 12.88 -8.39 -15.54
CA THR A 396 13.66 -9.01 -14.46
C THR A 396 12.78 -9.54 -13.34
N ILE A 397 13.13 -10.72 -12.82
CA ILE A 397 12.60 -11.26 -11.57
C ILE A 397 13.64 -11.05 -10.48
N ASP A 398 13.25 -10.29 -9.45
CA ASP A 398 14.17 -9.84 -8.38
C ASP A 398 14.07 -10.71 -7.12
N SER A 399 12.93 -11.37 -6.91
CA SER A 399 12.70 -12.21 -5.73
C SER A 399 11.69 -13.31 -6.05
N MET A 400 11.82 -14.45 -5.38
CA MET A 400 10.93 -15.59 -5.54
C MET A 400 10.81 -16.38 -4.24
N THR A 401 9.66 -17.03 -4.05
CA THR A 401 9.45 -17.99 -2.97
C THR A 401 8.58 -19.16 -3.45
N TRP A 402 8.78 -20.34 -2.83
CA TRP A 402 8.02 -21.56 -3.13
C TRP A 402 6.98 -21.84 -2.05
N SER A 403 5.80 -22.30 -2.46
CA SER A 403 4.82 -22.87 -1.54
C SER A 403 5.40 -24.07 -0.80
N ALA A 404 4.92 -24.30 0.43
CA ALA A 404 5.43 -25.37 1.28
C ALA A 404 5.30 -26.77 0.65
N ASP A 405 4.28 -26.98 -0.19
CA ASP A 405 4.08 -28.20 -0.97
C ASP A 405 4.96 -28.30 -2.24
N GLY A 406 5.71 -27.25 -2.57
CA GLY A 406 6.54 -27.14 -3.76
C GLY A 406 5.78 -27.07 -5.09
N ALA A 407 4.45 -26.94 -5.07
CA ALA A 407 3.63 -26.97 -6.28
C ALA A 407 3.63 -25.63 -7.04
N CYS A 408 3.69 -24.51 -6.32
CA CYS A 408 3.63 -23.16 -6.86
C CYS A 408 4.83 -22.33 -6.39
N ALA A 409 5.35 -21.48 -7.28
CA ALA A 409 6.28 -20.42 -6.92
C ALA A 409 5.65 -19.06 -7.20
N TYR A 410 5.98 -18.08 -6.36
CA TYR A 410 5.58 -16.70 -6.52
C TYR A 410 6.81 -15.85 -6.78
N ALA A 411 6.82 -15.12 -7.90
CA ALA A 411 7.95 -14.34 -8.37
C ALA A 411 7.58 -12.87 -8.47
N ALA A 412 8.45 -11.99 -7.97
CA ALA A 412 8.26 -10.55 -7.97
C ALA A 412 9.10 -9.89 -9.07
N ALA A 413 8.44 -9.04 -9.86
CA ALA A 413 9.10 -8.18 -10.84
C ALA A 413 8.96 -6.71 -10.43
N SER A 414 10.05 -6.12 -9.98
CA SER A 414 10.08 -4.75 -9.43
C SER A 414 9.75 -3.68 -10.46
N ALA A 415 10.14 -3.89 -11.73
CA ALA A 415 9.97 -2.91 -12.80
C ALA A 415 8.49 -2.65 -13.15
N SER A 416 7.68 -3.72 -13.28
CA SER A 416 6.24 -3.60 -13.54
C SER A 416 5.39 -3.56 -12.27
N GLY A 417 5.95 -3.90 -11.11
CA GLY A 417 5.19 -4.10 -9.88
C GLY A 417 4.28 -5.33 -9.94
N THR A 418 4.65 -6.34 -10.72
CA THR A 418 3.84 -7.55 -10.91
C THR A 418 4.33 -8.70 -10.02
N LEU A 419 3.40 -9.37 -9.35
CA LEU A 419 3.61 -10.69 -8.77
C LEU A 419 3.11 -11.74 -9.76
N TYR A 420 3.93 -12.73 -10.04
CA TYR A 420 3.62 -13.87 -10.89
C TYR A 420 3.43 -15.13 -10.07
N ALA A 421 2.48 -15.98 -10.44
CA ALA A 421 2.32 -17.33 -9.95
C ALA A 421 2.76 -18.33 -11.03
N LEU A 422 3.64 -19.25 -10.64
CA LEU A 422 4.29 -20.23 -11.50
C LEU A 422 3.96 -21.63 -10.97
N ARG A 423 3.45 -22.51 -11.81
CA ARG A 423 3.18 -23.91 -11.42
C ARG A 423 4.29 -24.83 -11.86
N ARG A 424 4.75 -25.69 -10.96
CA ARG A 424 5.72 -26.74 -11.29
C ARG A 424 5.19 -27.62 -12.42
N GLY A 425 6.04 -27.92 -13.41
CA GLY A 425 5.68 -28.71 -14.59
C GLY A 425 4.91 -27.96 -15.69
N SER A 426 4.55 -26.69 -15.47
CA SER A 426 3.89 -25.84 -16.47
C SER A 426 4.83 -24.73 -16.93
N SER A 427 4.93 -24.49 -18.24
CA SER A 427 5.64 -23.32 -18.79
C SER A 427 4.82 -22.03 -18.71
N ASN A 428 3.53 -22.11 -18.38
CA ASN A 428 2.67 -20.93 -18.28
C ASN A 428 3.00 -20.08 -17.06
N VAL A 429 3.13 -18.78 -17.29
CA VAL A 429 3.31 -17.74 -16.27
C VAL A 429 1.98 -17.02 -16.09
N ARG A 430 1.42 -17.04 -14.87
CA ARG A 430 0.17 -16.32 -14.55
C ARG A 430 0.49 -15.05 -13.79
N ARG A 431 -0.04 -13.91 -14.22
CA ARG A 431 -0.08 -12.71 -13.38
C ARG A 431 -0.98 -12.99 -12.17
N PHE A 432 -0.39 -12.94 -10.97
CA PHE A 432 -1.07 -13.24 -9.71
C PHE A 432 -1.67 -11.98 -9.10
N ALA A 433 -0.89 -10.92 -8.98
CA ALA A 433 -1.32 -9.61 -8.50
C ALA A 433 -0.46 -8.51 -9.12
N SER A 434 -0.95 -7.26 -9.06
CA SER A 434 -0.19 -6.09 -9.48
C SER A 434 -0.28 -5.02 -8.41
N MET A 435 0.85 -4.37 -8.13
CA MET A 435 0.93 -3.29 -7.17
C MET A 435 0.18 -2.05 -7.70
N PRO A 436 -0.63 -1.38 -6.87
CA PRO A 436 -1.26 -0.11 -7.25
C PRO A 436 -0.21 0.94 -7.65
N PRO A 437 -0.49 1.81 -8.64
CA PRO A 437 0.40 2.91 -8.95
C PRO A 437 0.70 3.77 -7.71
N GLY A 438 1.98 3.99 -7.44
CA GLY A 438 2.42 4.80 -6.30
C GLY A 438 2.56 4.07 -4.96
N SER A 439 2.31 2.75 -4.91
CA SER A 439 2.51 1.96 -3.68
C SER A 439 3.98 1.64 -3.35
N GLY A 440 4.92 2.05 -4.21
CA GLY A 440 6.33 1.67 -4.12
C GLY A 440 6.72 0.60 -5.13
N ARG A 441 7.93 0.06 -5.01
CA ARG A 441 8.51 -0.98 -5.85
C ARG A 441 8.64 -2.29 -5.08
N LEU A 442 8.26 -3.40 -5.69
CA LEU A 442 8.47 -4.73 -5.10
C LEU A 442 9.96 -4.95 -4.82
N SER A 443 10.29 -5.49 -3.64
CA SER A 443 11.67 -5.77 -3.26
C SER A 443 11.89 -7.13 -2.61
N GLY A 444 10.88 -7.75 -2.01
CA GLY A 444 10.99 -9.08 -1.41
C GLY A 444 9.63 -9.77 -1.36
N VAL A 445 9.64 -11.10 -1.41
CA VAL A 445 8.43 -11.93 -1.32
C VAL A 445 8.63 -13.08 -0.34
N ALA A 446 7.60 -13.40 0.44
CA ALA A 446 7.59 -14.58 1.31
C ALA A 446 6.17 -15.15 1.45
N LEU A 447 6.05 -16.38 1.95
CA LEU A 447 4.78 -17.06 2.15
C LEU A 447 4.52 -17.37 3.62
N ASP A 448 3.30 -17.11 4.07
CA ASP A 448 2.85 -17.56 5.38
C ASP A 448 2.32 -19.01 5.34
N ALA A 449 2.07 -19.57 6.54
CA ALA A 449 1.56 -20.94 6.70
C ALA A 449 0.18 -21.18 6.06
N ARG A 450 -0.60 -20.13 5.79
CA ARG A 450 -1.92 -20.19 5.16
C ARG A 450 -1.85 -19.91 3.65
N ALA A 451 -0.66 -20.02 3.07
CA ALA A 451 -0.38 -19.74 1.65
C ALA A 451 -0.68 -18.29 1.22
N GLY A 452 -0.70 -17.34 2.18
CA GLY A 452 -0.74 -15.91 1.88
C GLY A 452 0.61 -15.41 1.37
N VAL A 453 0.59 -14.66 0.27
CA VAL A 453 1.78 -14.10 -0.38
C VAL A 453 2.07 -12.71 0.18
N TRP A 454 3.17 -12.58 0.87
CA TRP A 454 3.66 -11.31 1.42
C TRP A 454 4.66 -10.67 0.48
N ALA A 455 4.50 -9.38 0.23
CA ALA A 455 5.36 -8.59 -0.63
C ALA A 455 5.83 -7.32 0.08
N ALA A 456 7.14 -7.07 0.05
CA ALA A 456 7.75 -5.85 0.56
C ALA A 456 7.78 -4.77 -0.51
N LEU A 457 7.51 -3.52 -0.09
CA LEU A 457 7.45 -2.37 -0.98
C LEU A 457 8.50 -1.32 -0.60
N ARG A 458 9.58 -1.30 -1.37
CA ARG A 458 10.58 -0.23 -1.35
C ARG A 458 9.94 1.09 -1.78
N ASP A 459 10.27 2.16 -1.07
CA ASP A 459 9.70 3.50 -1.19
C ASP A 459 8.20 3.58 -0.82
N GLY A 460 7.57 2.43 -0.55
CA GLY A 460 6.18 2.30 -0.09
C GLY A 460 6.03 2.14 1.43
N TRP A 461 7.13 1.90 2.15
CA TRP A 461 7.15 1.78 3.62
C TRP A 461 6.11 0.79 4.14
N SER A 462 5.97 -0.34 3.44
CA SER A 462 4.90 -1.30 3.75
C SER A 462 5.22 -2.71 3.28
N LEU A 463 4.50 -3.64 3.90
CA LEU A 463 4.27 -4.99 3.41
C LEU A 463 2.82 -5.08 2.95
N MET A 464 2.56 -5.83 1.89
CA MET A 464 1.22 -6.19 1.45
C MET A 464 1.09 -7.70 1.47
N ARG A 465 -0.05 -8.21 1.94
CA ARG A 465 -0.40 -9.63 1.91
C ARG A 465 -1.53 -9.87 0.93
N PHE A 466 -1.37 -10.88 0.09
CA PHE A 466 -2.38 -11.35 -0.85
C PHE A 466 -2.83 -12.75 -0.46
N THR A 467 -4.14 -13.03 -0.54
CA THR A 467 -4.69 -14.38 -0.39
C THR A 467 -4.16 -15.31 -1.48
N ALA A 468 -4.37 -16.62 -1.35
CA ALA A 468 -3.98 -17.60 -2.38
C ALA A 468 -4.64 -17.34 -3.75
N GLU A 469 -5.74 -16.58 -3.78
CA GLU A 469 -6.46 -16.17 -4.99
C GLU A 469 -5.89 -14.88 -5.61
N GLY A 470 -4.99 -14.18 -4.93
CA GLY A 470 -4.39 -12.92 -5.39
C GLY A 470 -5.15 -11.67 -4.94
N VAL A 471 -6.02 -11.79 -3.94
CA VAL A 471 -6.77 -10.65 -3.37
C VAL A 471 -5.95 -10.02 -2.26
N LEU A 472 -5.73 -8.70 -2.32
CA LEU A 472 -5.08 -7.95 -1.24
C LEU A 472 -5.98 -7.95 0.00
N ASP A 473 -5.49 -8.47 1.12
CA ASP A 473 -6.28 -8.58 2.35
C ASP A 473 -5.61 -8.02 3.60
N HIS A 474 -4.32 -7.68 3.55
CA HIS A 474 -3.62 -7.07 4.68
C HIS A 474 -2.50 -6.13 4.21
N ILE A 475 -2.29 -5.03 4.94
CA ILE A 475 -1.19 -4.09 4.70
C ILE A 475 -0.54 -3.73 6.04
N VAL A 476 0.77 -3.92 6.15
CA VAL A 476 1.54 -3.59 7.35
C VAL A 476 2.47 -2.43 7.06
N SER A 477 2.43 -1.40 7.89
CA SER A 477 3.34 -0.25 7.76
C SER A 477 4.70 -0.59 8.33
N LEU A 478 5.78 -0.19 7.65
CA LEU A 478 7.15 -0.39 8.12
C LEU A 478 7.78 0.93 8.57
N PRO A 479 8.60 0.91 9.63
CA PRO A 479 9.41 2.07 10.06
C PRO A 479 10.67 2.26 9.20
N VAL A 480 10.69 1.67 8.00
CA VAL A 480 11.80 1.72 7.04
C VAL A 480 11.28 1.98 5.63
N ALA A 481 11.99 2.84 4.90
CA ALA A 481 11.63 3.22 3.54
C ALA A 481 11.90 2.12 2.51
N ALA A 482 12.95 1.34 2.75
CA ALA A 482 13.47 0.40 1.77
C ALA A 482 13.68 -1.00 2.36
N PRO A 483 12.59 -1.74 2.63
CA PRO A 483 12.72 -3.17 2.88
C PRO A 483 13.33 -3.87 1.66
N THR A 484 14.16 -4.89 1.88
CA THR A 484 14.95 -5.56 0.84
C THR A 484 14.68 -7.06 0.74
N GLY A 485 14.25 -7.70 1.81
CA GLY A 485 14.07 -9.15 1.86
C GLY A 485 13.13 -9.55 2.98
N LEU A 486 12.49 -10.71 2.81
CA LEU A 486 11.48 -11.26 3.72
C LEU A 486 11.78 -12.73 4.03
N ALA A 487 11.64 -13.12 5.28
CA ALA A 487 11.73 -14.52 5.70
C ALA A 487 10.71 -14.85 6.79
N PHE A 488 9.87 -15.84 6.54
CA PHE A 488 9.00 -16.41 7.56
C PHE A 488 9.76 -17.44 8.39
N VAL A 489 9.66 -17.30 9.71
CA VAL A 489 10.21 -18.22 10.71
C VAL A 489 9.05 -18.83 11.47
N HIS A 490 9.09 -20.15 11.61
CA HIS A 490 8.19 -20.92 12.45
C HIS A 490 9.05 -21.55 13.54
N ASP A 491 9.01 -21.00 14.76
CA ASP A 491 9.94 -21.37 15.84
C ASP A 491 9.48 -22.60 16.65
N GLY A 492 8.56 -23.41 16.12
CA GLY A 492 8.00 -24.58 16.81
C GLY A 492 7.05 -24.23 17.97
N SER A 493 7.09 -23.00 18.48
CA SER A 493 5.95 -22.40 19.18
C SER A 493 4.93 -22.00 18.12
N GLN A 494 3.62 -22.07 18.38
CA GLN A 494 2.60 -21.85 17.35
C GLN A 494 2.53 -20.41 16.79
N ARG A 495 3.53 -19.56 17.02
CA ARG A 495 3.63 -18.20 16.53
C ARG A 495 4.61 -18.11 15.37
N ALA A 496 4.11 -17.74 14.19
CA ALA A 496 4.96 -17.36 13.08
C ALA A 496 5.51 -15.95 13.31
N SER A 497 6.74 -15.70 12.85
CA SER A 497 7.31 -14.35 12.78
C SER A 497 7.82 -14.08 11.37
N LEU A 498 7.58 -12.88 10.87
CA LEU A 498 8.14 -12.40 9.60
C LEU A 498 9.31 -11.48 9.89
N TYR A 499 10.48 -11.83 9.37
CA TYR A 499 11.68 -11.03 9.47
C TYR A 499 11.91 -10.24 8.19
N ILE A 500 12.31 -8.98 8.35
CA ILE A 500 12.49 -8.02 7.25
C ILE A 500 13.89 -7.43 7.31
N THR A 501 14.67 -7.57 6.24
CA THR A 501 15.91 -6.82 6.05
C THR A 501 15.63 -5.49 5.35
N SER A 502 16.51 -4.50 5.53
CA SER A 502 16.33 -3.18 4.90
C SER A 502 17.64 -2.57 4.42
N ASP A 503 17.52 -1.64 3.47
CA ASP A 503 18.61 -0.83 2.94
C ASP A 503 18.70 0.49 3.70
N ARG A 504 19.90 0.84 4.14
CA ARG A 504 20.22 2.13 4.74
C ARG A 504 21.03 3.01 3.79
N ASN A 505 21.90 2.41 2.98
CA ASN A 505 22.89 3.13 2.19
C ASN A 505 22.30 3.97 1.04
N HIS A 506 21.28 3.47 0.34
CA HIS A 506 20.72 4.16 -0.83
C HIS A 506 19.54 5.08 -0.47
N GLN A 507 19.38 5.40 0.81
CA GLN A 507 18.34 6.29 1.30
C GLN A 507 18.82 7.75 1.35
N PRO A 508 18.02 8.73 0.90
CA PRO A 508 18.29 10.14 1.17
C PRO A 508 18.45 10.38 2.68
N ILE A 509 19.35 11.29 3.07
CA ILE A 509 19.61 11.60 4.48
C ILE A 509 18.32 12.02 5.21
N GLU A 510 17.45 12.76 4.52
CA GLU A 510 16.16 13.19 5.03
C GLU A 510 15.22 12.00 5.32
N SER A 511 15.30 10.93 4.53
CA SER A 511 14.52 9.70 4.75
C SER A 511 15.06 8.87 5.92
N LEU A 512 16.37 8.91 6.18
CA LEU A 512 16.96 8.22 7.34
C LEU A 512 16.56 8.86 8.67
N ALA A 513 16.27 10.17 8.69
CA ALA A 513 15.77 10.85 9.87
C ALA A 513 14.36 10.37 10.26
N SER A 514 13.51 10.07 9.28
CA SER A 514 12.16 9.52 9.49
C SER A 514 12.10 7.99 9.51
N ALA A 515 13.17 7.31 9.07
CA ALA A 515 13.33 5.85 9.10
C ALA A 515 14.50 5.42 10.00
N PRO A 516 14.46 5.67 11.32
CA PRO A 516 15.60 5.44 12.20
C PRO A 516 16.04 3.97 12.25
N LEU A 517 15.13 3.03 11.97
CA LEU A 517 15.40 1.59 11.96
C LEU A 517 16.00 1.09 10.63
N SER A 518 16.29 1.97 9.66
CA SER A 518 16.88 1.56 8.38
C SER A 518 18.22 0.88 8.59
N GLY A 519 18.37 -0.30 8.00
CA GLY A 519 19.53 -1.18 8.12
C GLY A 519 19.41 -2.22 9.24
N HIS A 520 18.47 -2.08 10.18
CA HIS A 520 18.24 -3.13 11.18
C HIS A 520 17.46 -4.30 10.60
N LEU A 521 17.67 -5.48 11.18
CA LEU A 521 16.77 -6.60 11.02
C LEU A 521 15.50 -6.30 11.83
N LEU A 522 14.35 -6.32 11.17
CA LEU A 522 13.06 -6.10 11.80
C LEU A 522 12.32 -7.42 11.97
N ARG A 523 11.48 -7.51 13.00
CA ARG A 523 10.57 -8.63 13.23
C ARG A 523 9.14 -8.11 13.34
N LEU A 524 8.26 -8.70 12.56
CA LEU A 524 6.81 -8.60 12.67
C LEU A 524 6.30 -9.90 13.30
N GLN A 525 5.63 -9.81 14.45
CA GLN A 525 5.01 -10.95 15.12
C GLN A 525 3.54 -11.07 14.72
N PHE A 526 3.10 -12.30 14.47
CA PHE A 526 1.69 -12.62 14.28
C PHE A 526 1.14 -13.24 15.55
N ASP A 527 0.01 -12.73 16.03
CA ASP A 527 -0.74 -13.40 17.09
C ASP A 527 -1.33 -14.71 16.55
N ALA A 528 -1.36 -15.73 17.43
CA ALA A 528 -1.73 -17.11 17.09
C ALA A 528 -3.20 -17.28 16.68
#